data_AF-A0A2T7TZS6-F1
#
_entry.id   AF-A0A2T7TZS6-F1
#
_cell.length_a   1.000
_cell.length_b   1.000
_cell.length_c   1.000
_cell.angle_alpha   90.00
_cell.angle_beta   90.00
_cell.angle_gamma   90.00
#
_symmetry.space_group_name_H-M   'P 1'
#
loop_
_entity.id
_entity.type
_entity.pdbx_description
1 polymer ?
#
loop_
_entity_poly.entity_id
_entity_poly.type
_entity_poly.pdbx_seq_one_letter_code
_entity_poly.pdbx_strand_id
1 'polypeptide(L)'
;MEKARLRYRLAAHVLRTIRERLDQALEQAYRQQSFGPLGNLFDEEETRLAVYEKACANVAEAEKRWCMLRAALAYEKGLMLAGPLSLKRLN
;
A
#
# COMPACT_ATOMS: atom_id res chain seq x y z
N MET A 1 -5.55 -9.45 -4.34
CA MET A 1 -5.77 -8.19 -3.58
C MET A 1 -5.71 -8.40 -2.07
N GLU A 2 -6.44 -9.38 -1.53
CA GLU A 2 -6.54 -9.63 -0.07
C GLU A 2 -5.20 -9.86 0.63
N LYS A 3 -4.31 -10.68 0.06
CA LYS A 3 -2.96 -10.90 0.60
C LYS A 3 -2.13 -9.61 0.70
N ALA A 4 -2.24 -8.70 -0.28
CA ALA A 4 -1.55 -7.41 -0.23
C ALA A 4 -2.13 -6.51 0.86
N ARG A 5 -3.46 -6.48 1.01
CA ARG A 5 -4.15 -5.73 2.07
C ARG A 5 -3.83 -6.26 3.46
N LEU A 6 -3.72 -7.58 3.63
CA LEU A 6 -3.29 -8.18 4.90
C LEU A 6 -1.87 -7.74 5.27
N ARG A 7 -0.93 -7.81 4.32
CA ARG A 7 0.46 -7.36 4.53
C ARG A 7 0.54 -5.87 4.86
N TYR A 8 -0.26 -5.04 4.18
CA TYR A 8 -0.38 -3.62 4.50
C TYR A 8 -0.86 -3.40 5.94
N ARG A 9 -1.94 -4.07 6.37
CA ARG A 9 -2.46 -3.94 7.74
C ARG A 9 -1.44 -4.37 8.80
N LEU A 10 -0.73 -5.47 8.56
CA LEU A 10 0.32 -5.94 9.44
C LEU A 10 1.48 -4.93 9.54
N ALA A 11 1.95 -4.43 8.40
CA ALA A 11 3.03 -3.43 8.38
C ALA A 11 2.60 -2.13 9.07
N ALA A 12 1.36 -1.67 8.84
CA ALA A 12 0.80 -0.49 9.49
C ALA A 12 0.73 -0.66 11.01
N HIS A 13 0.29 -1.84 11.47
CA HIS A 13 0.21 -2.13 12.90
C HIS A 13 1.60 -2.14 13.55
N VAL A 14 2.57 -2.82 12.94
CA VAL A 14 3.95 -2.87 13.43
C VAL A 14 4.58 -1.48 13.50
N LEU A 15 4.41 -0.67 12.45
CA LEU A 15 4.92 0.70 12.42
C LEU A 15 4.29 1.56 13.53
N ARG A 16 2.98 1.43 13.76
CA ARG A 16 2.30 2.14 14.85
C ARG A 16 2.87 1.76 16.21
N THR A 17 3.07 0.47 16.48
CA THR A 17 3.63 -0.01 17.75
C THR A 17 5.05 0.50 17.99
N ILE A 18 5.87 0.60 16.95
CA ILE A 18 7.23 1.15 17.09
C ILE A 18 7.20 2.65 17.37
N ARG A 19 6.30 3.40 16.71
CA ARG A 19 6.12 4.83 16.99
C ARG A 19 5.63 5.08 18.41
N GLU A 20 4.68 4.28 18.90
CA GLU A 20 4.23 4.34 20.29
C GLU A 20 5.40 4.08 21.28
N ARG A 21 6.31 3.14 20.95
CA ARG A 21 7.53 2.89 21.75
C ARG A 21 8.52 4.06 21.68
N LEU A 22 8.68 4.68 20.50
CA LEU A 22 9.52 5.86 20.32
C LEU A 22 9.01 7.03 21.14
N ASP A 23 7.70 7.29 21.13
CA ASP A 23 7.10 8.38 21.92
C ASP A 23 7.39 8.20 23.41
N GLN A 24 7.21 6.98 23.93
CA GLN A 24 7.52 6.65 25.33
C GLN A 24 9.02 6.78 25.64
N ALA A 25 9.88 6.27 24.75
CA ALA A 25 11.32 6.32 24.94
C ALA A 25 11.85 7.77 24.87
N LEU A 26 11.26 8.61 24.02
CA LEU A 26 11.61 10.02 23.89
C LEU A 26 11.20 10.81 25.13
N GLU A 27 10.03 10.54 25.68
CA GLU A 27 9.61 11.14 26.95
C GLU A 27 10.54 10.74 28.10
N GLN A 28 10.95 9.48 28.15
CA GLN A 28 11.92 8.99 29.14
C GLN A 28 13.31 9.60 28.95
N ALA A 29 13.81 9.65 27.71
CA ALA A 29 15.08 10.26 27.36
C ALA A 29 15.12 11.74 27.73
N TYR A 30 14.00 12.45 27.50
CA TYR A 30 13.84 13.85 27.90
C TYR A 30 13.94 14.02 29.41
N ARG A 31 13.23 13.20 30.20
CA ARG A 31 13.29 13.22 31.67
C ARG A 31 14.70 12.93 32.20
N GLN A 32 15.44 12.04 31.53
CA GLN A 32 16.78 11.62 31.94
C GLN A 32 17.90 12.45 31.31
N GLN A 33 17.57 13.39 30.42
CA GLN A 33 18.51 14.15 29.58
C GLN A 33 19.54 13.26 28.86
N SER A 34 19.12 12.05 28.48
CA SER A 34 19.98 11.05 27.85
C SER A 34 19.30 10.47 26.62
N PHE A 35 19.78 10.88 25.45
CA PHE A 35 19.18 10.53 24.15
C PHE A 35 19.99 9.48 23.38
N GLY A 36 21.18 9.12 23.86
CA GLY A 36 22.04 8.11 23.25
C GLY A 36 21.35 6.77 22.91
N PRO A 37 20.44 6.24 23.75
CA PRO A 37 19.77 4.97 23.47
C PRO A 37 18.69 5.03 22.37
N LEU A 38 18.32 6.20 21.87
CA LEU A 38 17.21 6.35 20.91
C LEU A 38 17.58 5.97 19.48
N GLY A 39 18.86 6.02 19.11
CA GLY A 39 19.31 5.78 17.73
C GLY A 39 18.80 4.46 17.17
N ASN A 40 18.96 3.38 17.92
CA ASN A 40 18.51 2.05 17.52
C ASN A 40 16.99 1.97 17.29
N LEU A 41 16.18 2.77 18.01
CA LEU A 41 14.74 2.79 17.84
C LEU A 41 14.33 3.57 16.57
N PHE A 42 15.07 4.61 16.21
CA PHE A 42 14.86 5.32 14.95
C PHE A 42 15.26 4.46 13.75
N ASP A 43 16.39 3.74 13.82
CA ASP A 43 16.81 2.80 12.77
C ASP A 43 15.77 1.67 12.57
N GLU A 44 15.19 1.19 13.67
CA GLU A 44 14.11 0.20 13.65
C GLU A 44 12.84 0.78 13.00
N GLU A 45 12.47 2.03 13.31
CA GLU A 45 11.32 2.70 12.70
C GLU A 45 11.51 2.90 11.19
N GLU A 46 12.67 3.38 10.75
CA GLU A 46 12.97 3.62 9.34
C GLU A 46 12.89 2.32 8.52
N THR A 47 13.47 1.24 9.05
CA THR A 47 13.39 -0.08 8.41
C THR A 47 11.94 -0.54 8.24
N ARG A 48 11.09 -0.26 9.22
CA ARG A 48 9.69 -0.71 9.25
C ARG A 48 8.79 0.21 8.43
N LEU A 49 9.12 1.49 8.35
CA LEU A 49 8.50 2.46 7.46
C LEU A 49 8.71 2.04 6.00
N ALA A 50 9.93 1.66 5.61
CA ALA A 50 10.20 1.15 4.26
C ALA A 50 9.37 -0.10 3.91
N VAL A 51 9.16 -1.02 4.87
CA VAL A 51 8.30 -2.19 4.68
C VAL A 51 6.83 -1.78 4.51
N TYR A 52 6.36 -0.82 5.28
CA TYR A 52 5.01 -0.26 5.16
C TYR A 52 4.79 0.40 3.81
N GLU A 53 5.70 1.27 3.36
CA GLU A 53 5.63 1.95 2.07
C GLU A 53 5.60 0.96 0.91
N LYS A 54 6.45 -0.09 0.96
CA LYS A 54 6.41 -1.18 -0.01
C LYS A 54 5.07 -1.90 -0.02
N ALA A 55 4.46 -2.12 1.15
CA ALA A 55 3.14 -2.73 1.23
C ALA A 55 2.04 -1.83 0.63
N CYS A 56 2.10 -0.52 0.85
CA CYS A 56 1.23 0.46 0.20
C CYS A 56 1.34 0.41 -1.33
N ALA A 57 2.56 0.42 -1.86
CA ALA A 57 2.81 0.35 -3.30
C ALA A 57 2.21 -0.92 -3.92
N ASN A 58 2.37 -2.07 -3.25
CA ASN A 58 1.80 -3.34 -3.72
C ASN A 58 0.26 -3.34 -3.74
N VAL A 59 -0.39 -2.69 -2.77
CA VAL A 59 -1.85 -2.55 -2.75
C VAL A 59 -2.30 -1.65 -3.90
N ALA A 60 -1.67 -0.49 -4.07
CA ALA A 60 -1.97 0.46 -5.14
C ALA A 60 -1.80 -0.18 -6.53
N GLU A 61 -0.73 -0.98 -6.73
CA GLU A 61 -0.52 -1.68 -7.98
C GLU A 61 -1.60 -2.75 -8.23
N ALA A 62 -1.97 -3.52 -7.21
CA ALA A 62 -3.05 -4.50 -7.33
C ALA A 62 -4.39 -3.84 -7.65
N GLU A 63 -4.67 -2.67 -7.09
CA GLU A 63 -5.86 -1.86 -7.38
C GLU A 63 -5.86 -1.30 -8.80
N LYS A 64 -4.72 -0.78 -9.27
CA LYS A 64 -4.56 -0.34 -10.66
C LYS A 64 -4.85 -1.49 -11.64
N ARG A 65 -4.25 -2.67 -11.42
CA ARG A 65 -4.47 -3.86 -12.28
C ARG A 65 -5.94 -4.27 -12.30
N TRP A 66 -6.61 -4.24 -11.15
CA TRP A 66 -8.04 -4.54 -11.05
C TRP A 66 -8.91 -3.55 -11.82
N CYS A 67 -8.64 -2.25 -11.69
CA CYS A 67 -9.35 -1.22 -12.44
C CYS A 67 -9.20 -1.40 -13.96
N MET A 68 -7.98 -1.71 -14.43
CA MET A 68 -7.72 -1.97 -15.85
C MET A 68 -8.50 -3.19 -16.37
N LEU A 69 -8.51 -4.30 -15.62
CA LEU A 69 -9.28 -5.49 -15.99
C LEU A 69 -10.77 -5.20 -16.05
N ARG A 70 -11.29 -4.43 -15.09
CA ARG A 70 -12.70 -4.03 -15.08
C ARG A 70 -13.06 -3.15 -16.28
N ALA A 71 -12.17 -2.24 -16.68
CA ALA A 71 -12.36 -1.41 -17.87
C ALA A 71 -12.34 -2.25 -19.16
N ALA A 72 -11.38 -3.18 -19.30
CA ALA A 72 -11.30 -4.10 -20.44
C ALA A 72 -12.56 -4.97 -20.55
N LEU A 73 -13.02 -5.54 -19.45
CA LEU A 73 -14.25 -6.34 -19.43
C LEU A 73 -15.49 -5.52 -19.81
N ALA A 74 -15.58 -4.27 -19.34
CA ALA A 74 -16.68 -3.38 -19.72
C ALA A 74 -16.65 -3.05 -21.22
N TYR A 75 -15.45 -2.84 -21.77
CA TYR A 75 -15.25 -2.61 -23.20
C TYR A 75 -15.67 -3.83 -24.04
N GLU A 76 -15.23 -5.04 -23.68
CA GLU A 76 -15.63 -6.28 -24.36
C GLU A 76 -17.15 -6.50 -24.32
N LYS A 77 -17.78 -6.26 -23.16
CA LYS A 77 -19.25 -6.31 -23.03
C LYS A 77 -19.94 -5.29 -23.93
N GLY A 78 -19.39 -4.08 -24.04
CA GLY A 78 -19.86 -3.05 -24.96
C GLY A 78 -19.81 -3.51 -26.41
N LEU A 79 -18.71 -4.14 -26.82
CA LEU A 79 -18.56 -4.72 -28.17
C LEU A 79 -19.57 -5.85 -28.43
N MET A 80 -19.79 -6.75 -27.47
CA MET A 80 -20.75 -7.84 -27.61
C MET A 80 -22.19 -7.33 -27.72
N LEU A 81 -22.55 -6.28 -26.97
CA LEU A 81 -23.89 -5.68 -27.00
C LEU A 81 -24.12 -4.83 -28.26
N ALA A 82 -23.09 -4.26 -28.86
CA ALA A 82 -23.18 -3.46 -30.08
C ALA A 82 -23.53 -4.30 -31.34
N GLY A 83 -23.52 -5.64 -31.23
CA GLY A 83 -23.75 -6.55 -32.36
C GLY A 83 -22.58 -6.55 -33.37
N PRO A 84 -22.54 -7.49 -34.32
CA PRO A 84 -21.48 -7.49 -35.33
C PRO A 84 -21.54 -6.19 -36.14
N LEU A 85 -20.43 -5.45 -36.13
CA LEU A 85 -20.24 -4.29 -37.02
C LEU A 85 -20.49 -4.76 -38.45
N SER A 86 -21.63 -4.35 -39.01
CA SER A 86 -22.00 -4.70 -40.38
C SER A 86 -20.91 -4.18 -41.31
N LEU A 87 -20.14 -5.11 -41.87
CA LEU A 87 -19.03 -4.95 -42.79
C LEU A 87 -19.54 -4.50 -44.18
N LYS A 88 -20.48 -3.55 -44.22
CA LYS A 88 -21.18 -3.06 -45.41
C LYS A 88 -20.81 -1.64 -45.82
N ARG A 89 -19.71 -1.09 -45.30
CA ARG A 89 -19.15 0.20 -45.74
C ARG A 89 -17.66 0.08 -46.07
N LEU A 90 -17.35 -0.82 -46.98
CA LEU A 90 -16.13 -0.83 -47.79
C LEU A 90 -16.55 -1.27 -49.19
N ASN A 91 -17.22 -0.38 -49.91
CA ASN A 91 -17.39 -0.39 -51.37
C ASN A 91 -17.44 1.07 -51.81
#